data_AF-A0A804IQ14-F1
#
_entry.id   AF-A0A804IQ14-F1
#
_cell.length_a   1.000
_cell.length_b   1.000
_cell.length_c   1.000
_cell.angle_alpha   90.00
_cell.angle_beta   90.00
_cell.angle_gamma   90.00
#
_symmetry.space_group_name_H-M   'P 1'
#
loop_
_entity.id
_entity.type
_entity.pdbx_description
1 polymer ?
#
loop_
_entity_poly.entity_id
_entity_poly.type
_entity_poly.pdbx_seq_one_letter_code
_entity_poly.pdbx_strand_id
1 'polypeptide(L)' 'MNQHDKEMLKWLLVFNKSDLYSKSKVKINLEEVKPYYLSLSDKYFPAKLRW' A
#
# COMPACT_ATOMS: atom_id res chain seq x y z
N MET A 1 -3.39 -8.27 22.69
CA MET A 1 -2.41 -7.23 22.33
C MET A 1 -1.18 -7.36 23.21
N ASN A 2 -0.11 -7.93 22.65
CA ASN A 2 1.22 -7.90 23.25
C ASN A 2 1.87 -6.50 23.06
N GLN A 3 3.11 -6.34 23.51
CA GLN A 3 3.84 -5.07 23.39
C GLN A 3 4.13 -4.68 21.94
N HIS A 4 4.51 -5.65 21.10
CA HIS A 4 4.75 -5.44 19.68
C HIS A 4 3.49 -4.98 18.93
N ASP A 5 2.32 -5.55 19.26
CA ASP A 5 1.03 -5.14 18.68
C ASP A 5 0.72 -3.67 18.98
N LYS A 6 1.04 -3.21 20.20
CA LYS A 6 0.85 -1.81 20.61
C LYS A 6 1.75 -0.87 19.82
N GLU A 7 2.98 -1.29 19.52
CA GLU A 7 3.92 -0.52 18.70
C GLU A 7 3.49 -0.46 17.23
N MET A 8 2.97 -1.58 16.69
CA MET A 8 2.47 -1.66 15.32
C MET A 8 1.17 -0.88 15.10
N LEU A 9 0.38 -0.63 16.15
CA LEU A 9 -0.85 0.15 16.08
C LEU A 9 -0.63 1.53 15.44
N LYS A 10 0.51 2.18 15.70
CA LYS A 10 0.87 3.45 15.08
C LYS A 10 0.89 3.35 13.54
N TRP A 11 1.54 2.32 13.01
CA TRP A 11 1.65 2.11 11.57
C TRP A 11 0.31 1.73 10.94
N LEU A 12 -0.48 0.91 11.63
CA LEU A 12 -1.83 0.57 11.20
C LEU A 12 -2.72 1.81 11.07
N LEU A 13 -2.68 2.72 12.06
CA LEU A 13 -3.46 3.96 12.03
C LEU A 13 -3.02 4.89 10.90
N VAL A 14 -1.72 4.96 10.59
CA VAL A 14 -1.21 5.75 9.46
C VAL A 14 -1.72 5.17 8.13
N PHE A 15 -1.63 3.86 7.94
CA PHE A 15 -2.12 3.18 6.75
C PHE A 15 -3.64 3.33 6.58
N ASN A 16 -4.40 3.18 7.67
CA ASN A 16 -5.87 3.21 7.65
C ASN A 16 -6.41 4.56 7.14
N LYS A 17 -5.73 5.68 7.45
CA LYS A 17 -6.12 7.00 6.92
C LYS A 17 -6.13 7.02 5.39
N SER A 18 -5.11 6.45 4.76
CA SER A 18 -5.07 6.36 3.29
C SER A 18 -6.15 5.43 2.77
N ASP A 19 -6.28 4.21 3.32
CA ASP A 19 -7.31 3.26 2.87
C ASP A 19 -8.74 3.81 2.99
N LEU A 20 -9.06 4.49 4.09
CA LEU A 20 -10.41 5.00 4.33
C LEU A 20 -10.70 6.25 3.50
N TYR A 21 -9.80 7.24 3.53
CA TYR A 21 -10.09 8.58 3.01
C TYR A 21 -9.65 8.80 1.56
N SER A 22 -8.87 7.90 0.95
CA SER A 22 -8.55 8.00 -0.49
C SER A 22 -9.64 7.41 -1.39
N LYS A 23 -10.67 6.76 -0.83
CA LYS A 23 -11.78 6.17 -1.59
C LYS A 23 -12.63 7.29 -2.19
N SER A 24 -12.63 7.39 -3.53
CA SER A 24 -13.36 8.40 -4.29
C SER A 24 -14.19 7.74 -5.39
N LYS A 25 -15.27 8.40 -5.81
CA LYS A 25 -16.04 8.01 -7.01
C LYS A 25 -15.26 8.29 -8.30
N VAL A 26 -14.31 9.21 -8.24
CA VAL A 26 -13.44 9.56 -9.38
C VAL A 26 -12.33 8.54 -9.48
N LYS A 27 -12.17 7.94 -10.66
CA LYS A 27 -11.11 6.97 -10.94
C LYS A 27 -9.81 7.70 -11.32
N ILE A 28 -8.68 7.15 -10.88
CA ILE A 28 -7.35 7.60 -11.25
C ILE A 28 -6.99 7.05 -12.63
N ASN A 29 -6.21 7.79 -13.41
CA ASN A 29 -5.66 7.31 -14.67
C ASN A 29 -4.57 6.25 -14.39
N LEU A 30 -4.82 5.00 -14.78
CA LEU A 30 -3.91 3.89 -14.54
C LEU A 30 -2.63 3.99 -15.35
N GLU A 31 -2.68 4.51 -16.58
CA GLU A 31 -1.51 4.60 -17.45
C GLU A 31 -0.45 5.56 -16.90
N GLU A 32 -0.88 6.61 -16.20
CA GLU A 32 0.03 7.59 -15.58
C GLU A 32 0.74 7.03 -14.35
N VAL A 33 0.04 6.26 -13.52
CA VAL A 33 0.59 5.80 -12.23
C VAL A 33 1.34 4.47 -12.33
N LYS A 34 1.01 3.65 -13.33
CA LYS A 34 1.55 2.30 -13.49
C LYS A 34 3.09 2.25 -13.55
N PRO A 35 3.81 3.12 -14.29
CA PRO A 35 5.28 3.04 -14.35
C PRO A 35 5.94 3.20 -12.98
N TYR A 36 5.41 4.09 -12.14
CA TYR A 36 5.89 4.30 -10.78
C TYR A 36 5.71 3.05 -9.91
N TYR A 37 4.51 2.49 -9.85
CA TYR A 37 4.24 1.31 -9.03
C TYR A 37 4.94 0.05 -9.53
N LEU A 38 5.16 -0.10 -10.84
CA LEU A 38 5.99 -1.18 -11.39
C LEU A 38 7.44 -1.06 -10.91
N SER A 39 8.04 0.14 -10.95
CA SER A 39 9.40 0.34 -10.43
C SER A 39 9.56 0.00 -8.95
N LEU A 40 8.52 0.24 -8.14
CA LEU A 40 8.51 -0.18 -6.74
C LEU A 40 8.34 -1.68 -6.59
N SER A 41 7.51 -2.30 -7.44
CA SER A 41 7.28 -3.74 -7.42
C SER A 41 8.57 -4.50 -7.74
N ASP A 42 9.29 -4.07 -8.78
CA ASP A 42 10.57 -4.65 -9.18
C ASP A 42 11.67 -4.47 -8.12
N LYS A 43 11.57 -3.41 -7.29
CA LYS A 43 12.52 -3.14 -6.21
C LYS A 43 12.29 -4.02 -4.99
N TYR A 44 11.04 -4.30 -4.63
CA TYR A 44 10.69 -4.93 -3.35
C TYR A 44 10.24 -6.39 -3.48
N PHE A 45 9.89 -6.86 -4.68
CA PHE A 45 9.36 -8.21 -4.91
C PHE A 45 10.13 -8.96 -6.01
N PRO A 46 10.15 -10.31 -5.97
CA PRO A 46 10.69 -11.11 -7.07
C PRO A 46 9.76 -11.07 -8.29
N ALA A 47 10.34 -11.28 -9.48
CA ALA A 47 9.61 -11.24 -10.76
C ALA A 47 8.46 -12.27 -10.86
N LYS A 48 8.53 -13.39 -10.13
CA LYS A 48 7.45 -14.38 -10.04
C LYS A 48 7.13 -14.67 -8.58
N LEU A 49 5.88 -14.46 -8.22
CA LEU A 49 5.32 -14.80 -6.91
C LEU A 49 4.58 -16.15 -7.00
N ARG A 50 4.62 -16.92 -5.91
CA ARG A 50 3.79 -18.11 -5.72
C ARG A 50 2.56 -17.68 -4.92
N TRP A 51 1.40 -17.74 -5.56
CA TRP A 51 0.11 -17.36 -5.00
C TRP A 51 -0.66 -18.59 -4.52
#